data_AF-A0A7W5GV91-F1
#
_entry.id   AF-A0A7W5GV91-F1
#
_cell.length_a   1.000
_cell.length_b   1.000
_cell.length_c   1.000
_cell.angle_alpha   90.00
_cell.angle_beta   90.00
_cell.angle_gamma   90.00
#
_symmetry.space_group_name_H-M   'P 1'
#
loop_
_entity.id
_entity.type
_entity.pdbx_description
1 polymer ?
#
loop_
_entity_poly.entity_id
_entity_poly.type
_entity_poly.pdbx_seq_one_letter_code
_entity_poly.pdbx_strand_id
1 'polypeptide(L)'
;MTAAADLVDLAALAPGEHRVRCPNCGRDKPGDKTLGVTVDQSGFVAHCHRCHHIEHAHASRRTKRVGKPPPIARAVARHERLSDAGVALWQSTRELFDDDSPAARYLRARACPIPRHSSLRWLDRHAHPSGYCGPCLVALIRDVLTGEPISLHCTWLTRDGTKAPIDPARRFLPGHRKQGGVIELAHPSNFAGVVGVAEGIETGLAMMHVGLEFVWSAIDAGNLAALPVVPGVAQLWIAADGDPPGRSAAESCAARYRASGVDDVRIWHAPDGLDLADLAADPEETP
;
A
#
# COMPACT_ATOMS: atom_id res chain seq x y z
N MET A 1 4.23 -36.10 15.16
CA MET A 1 4.11 -35.17 16.31
C MET A 1 4.00 -33.77 15.73
N THR A 2 2.77 -33.31 15.51
CA THR A 2 2.45 -32.00 14.96
C THR A 2 2.84 -30.92 15.96
N ALA A 3 3.76 -30.03 15.60
CA ALA A 3 4.05 -28.84 16.37
C ALA A 3 2.74 -28.03 16.50
N ALA A 4 2.32 -27.79 17.73
CA ALA A 4 1.21 -26.90 18.00
C ALA A 4 1.59 -25.51 17.47
N ALA A 5 0.85 -25.02 16.47
CA ALA A 5 1.00 -23.65 16.00
C ALA A 5 0.83 -22.72 17.21
N ASP A 6 1.82 -21.86 17.46
CA ASP A 6 1.77 -20.84 18.51
C ASP A 6 0.56 -19.93 18.27
N LEU A 7 -0.55 -20.26 18.94
CA LEU A 7 -1.73 -19.41 19.00
C LEU A 7 -1.34 -18.17 19.78
N VAL A 8 -1.26 -17.03 19.09
CA VAL A 8 -0.99 -15.74 19.72
C VAL A 8 -2.11 -15.46 20.74
N ASP A 9 -1.74 -15.31 22.01
CA ASP A 9 -2.68 -14.88 23.04
C ASP A 9 -3.06 -13.41 22.80
N LEU A 10 -4.23 -13.21 22.19
CA LEU A 10 -4.74 -11.89 21.85
C LEU A 10 -4.96 -11.01 23.08
N ALA A 11 -5.18 -11.62 24.27
CA ALA A 11 -5.38 -10.89 25.51
C ALA A 11 -4.06 -10.39 26.12
N ALA A 12 -2.92 -10.95 25.71
CA ALA A 12 -1.60 -10.54 26.18
C ALA A 12 -0.99 -9.38 25.35
N LEU A 13 -1.68 -8.94 24.28
CA LEU A 13 -1.23 -7.82 23.46
C LEU A 13 -1.32 -6.51 24.24
N ALA A 14 -0.30 -5.65 24.11
CA ALA A 14 -0.31 -4.32 24.69
C ALA A 14 -1.45 -3.46 24.10
N PRO A 15 -1.94 -2.41 24.78
CA PRO A 15 -2.89 -1.47 24.19
C PRO A 15 -2.39 -0.91 22.85
N GLY A 16 -3.25 -0.86 21.83
CA GLY A 16 -2.91 -0.39 20.49
C GLY A 16 -3.44 -1.27 19.35
N GLU A 17 -2.97 -0.99 18.13
CA GLU A 17 -3.29 -1.75 16.92
C GLU A 17 -2.20 -2.76 16.60
N HIS A 18 -2.58 -4.02 16.39
CA HIS A 18 -1.68 -5.12 16.09
C HIS A 18 -2.11 -5.84 14.82
N ARG A 19 -1.14 -6.47 14.15
CA ARG A 19 -1.39 -7.40 13.05
C ARG A 19 -0.76 -8.73 13.40
N VAL A 20 -1.59 -9.75 13.56
CA VAL A 20 -1.17 -11.10 13.97
C VAL A 20 -1.71 -12.14 12.99
N ARG A 21 -1.23 -13.37 13.13
CA ARG A 21 -1.75 -14.48 12.34
C ARG A 21 -3.18 -14.81 12.76
N CYS A 22 -4.07 -15.00 11.80
CA CYS A 22 -5.44 -15.41 12.09
C CYS A 22 -5.46 -16.85 12.63
N PRO A 23 -6.09 -17.11 13.80
CA PRO A 23 -6.18 -18.48 14.35
C PRO A 23 -7.08 -19.40 13.50
N ASN A 24 -7.94 -18.83 12.65
CA ASN A 24 -8.88 -19.57 11.83
C ASN A 24 -8.36 -19.90 10.41
N CYS A 25 -7.68 -18.96 9.75
CA CYS A 25 -7.22 -19.13 8.36
C CYS A 25 -5.74 -18.79 8.14
N GLY A 26 -5.00 -18.57 9.24
CA GLY A 26 -3.58 -18.30 9.20
C GLY A 26 -2.82 -19.51 8.70
N ARG A 27 -1.84 -19.27 7.83
CA ARG A 27 -0.96 -20.30 7.28
C ARG A 27 0.39 -20.21 7.96
N ASP A 28 1.10 -21.33 8.07
CA ASP A 28 2.48 -21.42 8.58
C ASP A 28 3.51 -20.83 7.60
N LYS A 29 3.32 -19.55 7.22
CA LYS A 29 4.26 -18.75 6.41
C LYS A 29 4.72 -17.52 7.20
N PRO A 30 6.01 -17.15 7.16
CA PRO A 30 6.49 -15.87 7.68
C PRO A 30 5.70 -14.71 7.04
N GLY A 31 5.22 -13.78 7.87
CA GLY A 31 4.50 -12.58 7.39
C GLY A 31 2.99 -12.72 7.19
N ASP A 32 2.37 -13.90 7.39
CA ASP A 32 0.90 -14.06 7.29
C ASP A 32 0.15 -13.41 8.47
N LYS A 33 0.07 -12.07 8.46
CA LYS A 33 -0.55 -11.23 9.50
C LYS A 33 -1.92 -10.70 9.07
N THR A 34 -2.87 -11.60 8.88
CA THR A 34 -4.22 -11.31 8.35
C THR A 34 -5.24 -10.84 9.37
N LEU A 35 -4.98 -11.05 10.67
CA LEU A 35 -5.86 -10.62 11.76
C LEU A 35 -5.44 -9.23 12.25
N GLY A 36 -6.31 -8.23 12.08
CA GLY A 36 -6.18 -6.94 12.76
C GLY A 36 -6.74 -7.06 14.16
N VAL A 37 -6.01 -6.60 15.17
CA VAL A 37 -6.43 -6.62 16.58
C VAL A 37 -6.27 -5.22 17.16
N THR A 38 -7.34 -4.67 17.68
CA THR A 38 -7.33 -3.40 18.42
C THR A 38 -7.53 -3.73 19.89
N VAL A 39 -6.58 -3.32 20.72
CA VAL A 39 -6.61 -3.49 22.18
C VAL A 39 -6.79 -2.14 22.84
N ASP A 40 -7.77 -2.03 23.73
CA ASP A 40 -8.00 -0.86 24.57
C ASP A 40 -8.08 -1.25 26.05
N GLN A 41 -8.38 -0.28 26.92
CA GLN A 41 -8.47 -0.50 28.37
C GLN A 41 -9.60 -1.46 28.78
N SER A 42 -10.57 -1.70 27.89
CA SER A 42 -11.74 -2.54 28.12
C SER A 42 -11.58 -3.97 27.59
N GLY A 43 -10.57 -4.23 26.76
CA GLY A 43 -10.25 -5.53 26.19
C GLY A 43 -9.74 -5.44 24.76
N PHE A 44 -10.15 -6.38 23.89
CA PHE A 44 -9.72 -6.40 22.49
C PHE A 44 -10.84 -6.72 21.52
N VAL A 45 -10.69 -6.26 20.28
CA VAL A 45 -11.47 -6.67 19.11
C VAL A 45 -10.51 -7.10 18.02
N ALA A 46 -10.74 -8.28 17.45
CA ALA A 46 -9.97 -8.87 16.38
C ALA A 46 -10.87 -9.13 15.16
N HIS A 47 -10.38 -8.77 13.96
CA HIS A 47 -11.06 -9.02 12.69
C HIS A 47 -10.07 -9.50 11.62
N CYS A 48 -10.37 -10.64 11.00
CA CYS A 48 -9.55 -11.20 9.93
C CYS A 48 -9.95 -10.63 8.57
N HIS A 49 -8.99 -10.00 7.90
CA HIS A 49 -9.21 -9.44 6.55
C HIS A 49 -9.28 -10.49 5.44
N ARG A 50 -8.98 -11.77 5.74
CA ARG A 50 -9.04 -12.87 4.77
C ARG A 50 -10.33 -13.70 4.89
N CYS A 51 -10.65 -14.20 6.08
CA CYS A 51 -11.79 -15.11 6.30
C CYS A 51 -12.93 -14.51 7.11
N HIS A 52 -12.86 -13.22 7.44
CA HIS A 52 -13.87 -12.51 8.25
C HIS A 52 -14.09 -13.08 9.65
N HIS A 53 -13.15 -13.88 10.17
CA HIS A 53 -13.15 -14.30 11.56
C HIS A 53 -13.12 -13.10 12.50
N ILE A 54 -13.99 -13.09 13.51
CA ILE A 54 -14.07 -12.05 14.54
C ILE A 54 -13.92 -12.69 15.91
N GLU A 55 -13.04 -12.13 16.74
CA GLU A 55 -12.89 -12.49 18.15
C GLU A 55 -12.85 -11.20 18.98
N HIS A 56 -13.41 -11.20 20.17
CA HIS A 56 -13.32 -10.05 21.09
C HIS A 56 -13.40 -10.53 22.53
N ALA A 57 -12.75 -9.83 23.43
CA ALA A 57 -12.88 -10.02 24.87
C ALA A 57 -13.10 -8.66 25.53
N HIS A 58 -14.01 -8.60 26.50
CA HIS A 58 -14.16 -7.45 27.40
C HIS A 58 -14.05 -7.90 28.85
N ALA A 59 -13.57 -7.01 29.72
CA ALA A 59 -13.27 -7.24 31.14
C ALA A 59 -14.42 -7.86 31.98
N SER A 60 -15.65 -7.94 31.46
CA SER A 60 -16.80 -8.47 32.20
C SER A 60 -17.44 -9.75 31.64
N ARG A 61 -16.96 -10.36 30.55
CA ARG A 61 -17.47 -11.68 30.06
C ARG A 61 -16.60 -12.27 28.94
N ARG A 62 -16.01 -13.44 29.17
CA ARG A 62 -15.48 -14.31 28.10
C ARG A 62 -16.65 -15.10 27.51
N THR A 63 -17.27 -14.58 26.45
CA THR A 63 -18.30 -15.33 25.70
C THR A 63 -17.76 -15.70 24.33
N LYS A 64 -17.47 -16.98 24.11
CA LYS A 64 -17.43 -17.56 22.76
C LYS A 64 -18.88 -17.56 22.25
N ARG A 65 -19.30 -16.47 21.62
CA ARG A 65 -20.59 -16.37 20.94
C ARG A 65 -20.34 -16.14 19.46
N VAL A 66 -21.01 -16.91 18.62
CA VAL A 66 -21.42 -16.45 17.28
C VAL A 66 -22.46 -15.35 17.53
N GLY A 67 -21.98 -14.15 17.85
CA GLY A 67 -22.80 -13.01 18.23
C GLY A 67 -23.24 -12.24 17.00
N LYS A 68 -24.50 -11.79 16.99
CA LYS A 68 -25.02 -10.79 16.04
C LYS A 68 -24.03 -9.59 16.03
N PRO A 69 -23.73 -8.99 14.86
CA PRO A 69 -22.67 -8.00 14.73
C PRO A 69 -22.84 -6.91 15.79
N PRO A 70 -21.75 -6.48 16.47
CA PRO A 70 -21.82 -5.25 17.24
C PRO A 70 -22.30 -4.13 16.30
N PRO A 71 -23.01 -3.10 16.80
CA PRO A 71 -23.30 -1.94 15.99
C PRO A 71 -21.97 -1.45 15.44
N ILE A 72 -21.83 -1.51 14.11
CA ILE A 72 -20.66 -1.03 13.39
C ILE A 72 -20.37 0.34 13.98
N ALA A 73 -19.24 0.50 14.68
CA ALA A 73 -18.80 1.81 15.15
C ALA A 73 -18.94 2.72 13.93
N ARG A 74 -19.85 3.71 14.01
CA ARG A 74 -20.17 4.60 12.88
C ARG A 74 -18.83 5.01 12.29
N ALA A 75 -18.54 4.54 11.08
CA ALA A 75 -17.28 4.84 10.43
C ALA A 75 -17.17 6.36 10.47
N VAL A 76 -16.20 6.86 11.24
CA VAL A 76 -15.93 8.29 11.27
C VAL A 76 -15.71 8.66 9.81
N ALA A 77 -16.53 9.60 9.30
CA ALA A 77 -16.48 9.97 7.91
C ALA A 77 -15.04 10.33 7.56
N ARG A 78 -14.48 9.63 6.58
CA ARG A 78 -13.10 9.89 6.15
C ARG A 78 -13.06 11.22 5.42
N HIS A 79 -11.92 11.89 5.48
CA HIS A 79 -11.65 13.02 4.62
C HIS A 79 -11.64 12.55 3.16
N GLU A 80 -12.50 13.17 2.35
CA GLU A 80 -12.61 12.96 0.90
C GLU A 80 -11.53 13.71 0.10
N ARG A 81 -10.90 14.70 0.74
CA ARG A 81 -9.78 15.51 0.23
C ARG A 81 -8.69 15.60 1.29
N LEU A 82 -7.48 15.95 0.89
CA LEU A 82 -6.38 16.16 1.81
C LEU A 82 -6.72 17.31 2.79
N SER A 83 -6.73 17.00 4.09
CA SER A 83 -6.95 18.01 5.13
C SER A 83 -5.87 19.09 5.15
N ASP A 84 -6.15 20.24 5.76
CA ASP A 84 -5.18 21.34 5.90
C ASP A 84 -3.86 20.89 6.56
N ALA A 85 -3.94 19.99 7.55
CA ALA A 85 -2.77 19.39 8.18
C ALA A 85 -1.99 18.50 7.20
N GLY A 86 -2.68 17.76 6.34
CA GLY A 86 -2.07 16.98 5.26
C GLY A 86 -1.40 17.86 4.20
N VAL A 87 -2.03 18.97 3.83
CA VAL A 87 -1.46 19.98 2.92
C VAL A 87 -0.20 20.59 3.52
N ALA A 88 -0.23 21.00 4.78
CA ALA A 88 0.93 21.54 5.49
C ALA A 88 2.08 20.52 5.57
N LEU A 89 1.76 19.25 5.87
CA LEU A 89 2.74 18.17 5.86
C LEU A 89 3.37 18.01 4.47
N TRP A 90 2.56 17.95 3.41
CA TRP A 90 3.05 17.86 2.03
C TRP A 90 3.94 19.05 1.65
N GLN A 91 3.56 20.27 2.02
CA GLN A 91 4.37 21.48 1.76
C GLN A 91 5.71 21.47 2.50
N SER A 92 5.81 20.80 3.65
CA SER A 92 7.06 20.65 4.39
C SER A 92 8.04 19.62 3.80
N THR A 93 7.58 18.82 2.84
CA THR A 93 8.41 17.78 2.20
C THR A 93 9.41 18.40 1.23
N ARG A 94 10.48 17.66 0.95
CA ARG A 94 11.53 18.02 -0.01
C ARG A 94 11.44 17.15 -1.25
N GLU A 95 11.86 17.70 -2.38
CA GLU A 95 11.93 16.94 -3.64
C GLU A 95 12.94 15.79 -3.52
N LEU A 96 12.70 14.72 -4.28
CA LEU A 96 13.50 13.50 -4.25
C LEU A 96 14.51 13.42 -5.41
N PHE A 97 14.21 14.07 -6.53
CA PHE A 97 15.04 14.05 -7.73
C PHE A 97 16.40 14.70 -7.45
N ASP A 98 17.49 14.05 -7.90
CA ASP A 98 18.87 14.53 -7.77
C ASP A 98 19.35 14.76 -6.32
N ASP A 99 18.71 14.10 -5.36
CA ASP A 99 19.00 14.23 -3.93
C ASP A 99 19.67 12.94 -3.39
N ASP A 100 20.50 13.04 -2.34
CA ASP A 100 21.11 11.87 -1.65
C ASP A 100 20.43 11.59 -0.30
N SER A 101 19.13 11.87 -0.19
CA SER A 101 18.36 11.55 1.01
C SER A 101 18.30 10.05 1.27
N PRO A 102 17.97 9.68 2.52
CA PRO A 102 17.63 8.31 2.84
C PRO A 102 16.50 7.73 1.96
N ALA A 103 15.54 8.56 1.52
CA ALA A 103 14.49 8.14 0.61
C ALA A 103 15.01 7.86 -0.80
N ALA A 104 15.92 8.68 -1.32
CA ALA A 104 16.54 8.45 -2.62
C ALA A 104 17.43 7.19 -2.58
N ARG A 105 18.23 7.02 -1.52
CA ARG A 105 19.02 5.79 -1.28
C ARG A 105 18.14 4.54 -1.21
N TYR A 106 17.00 4.63 -0.54
CA TYR A 106 16.02 3.53 -0.47
C TYR A 106 15.53 3.08 -1.84
N LEU A 107 15.16 4.03 -2.71
CA LEU A 107 14.69 3.71 -4.06
C LEU A 107 15.83 3.19 -4.94
N ARG A 108 17.01 3.83 -4.91
CA ARG A 108 18.19 3.40 -5.68
C ARG A 108 18.65 1.99 -5.30
N ALA A 109 18.62 1.65 -4.01
CA ALA A 109 18.96 0.30 -3.53
C ALA A 109 17.98 -0.78 -4.02
N ARG A 110 16.81 -0.39 -4.54
CA ARG A 110 15.81 -1.26 -5.18
C ARG A 110 15.78 -1.12 -6.70
N ALA A 111 16.85 -0.58 -7.29
CA ALA A 111 16.92 -0.24 -8.70
C ALA A 111 15.73 0.61 -9.20
N CYS A 112 15.03 1.33 -8.33
CA CYS A 112 13.89 2.14 -8.72
C CYS A 112 14.39 3.48 -9.29
N PRO A 113 14.03 3.84 -10.54
CA PRO A 113 14.34 5.16 -11.07
C PRO A 113 13.60 6.24 -10.27
N ILE A 114 14.20 7.43 -10.20
CA ILE A 114 13.62 8.58 -9.52
C ILE A 114 13.31 9.63 -10.59
N PRO A 115 12.08 9.68 -11.13
CA PRO A 115 11.69 10.67 -12.13
C PRO A 115 11.68 12.09 -11.56
N ARG A 116 11.98 13.06 -12.42
CA ARG A 116 11.92 14.50 -12.09
C ARG A 116 10.51 14.96 -11.72
N HIS A 117 9.51 14.44 -12.41
CA HIS A 117 8.10 14.81 -12.20
C HIS A 117 7.36 13.63 -11.60
N SER A 118 7.19 13.66 -10.28
CA SER A 118 6.48 12.63 -9.52
C SER A 118 5.77 13.20 -8.30
N SER A 119 4.85 12.40 -7.76
CA SER A 119 4.20 12.61 -6.46
C SER A 119 5.03 12.04 -5.30
N LEU A 120 6.33 11.78 -5.48
CA LEU A 120 7.24 11.28 -4.45
C LEU A 120 8.12 12.41 -3.90
N ARG A 121 8.14 12.52 -2.58
CA ARG A 121 8.94 13.49 -1.83
C ARG A 121 9.45 12.86 -0.55
N TRP A 122 10.20 13.60 0.27
CA TRP A 122 10.70 13.06 1.53
C TRP A 122 10.73 14.08 2.66
N LEU A 123 10.82 13.56 3.89
CA LEU A 123 11.03 14.32 5.11
C LEU A 123 12.27 13.77 5.83
N ASP A 124 13.09 14.66 6.38
CA ASP A 124 14.25 14.27 7.18
C ASP A 124 13.86 13.63 8.51
N ARG A 125 12.75 14.10 9.08
CA ARG A 125 12.23 13.66 10.37
C ARG A 125 10.71 13.69 10.35
N HIS A 126 10.10 12.53 10.54
CA HIS A 126 8.65 12.37 10.67
C HIS A 126 8.34 11.39 11.79
N ALA A 127 7.41 11.76 12.68
CA ALA A 127 7.02 10.94 13.82
C ALA A 127 6.07 9.82 13.38
N HIS A 128 6.33 8.61 13.85
CA HIS A 128 5.47 7.44 13.72
C HIS A 128 4.72 7.19 15.04
N PRO A 129 3.47 6.72 15.04
CA PRO A 129 2.73 6.40 16.25
C PRO A 129 3.39 5.38 17.20
N SER A 130 4.33 4.57 16.72
CA SER A 130 5.13 3.67 17.57
C SER A 130 6.19 4.37 18.42
N GLY A 131 6.35 5.69 18.30
CA GLY A 131 7.41 6.47 18.94
C GLY A 131 8.69 6.61 18.09
N TYR A 132 8.79 5.91 16.96
CA TYR A 132 9.90 6.11 16.02
C TYR A 132 9.82 7.49 15.36
N CYS A 133 10.97 8.13 15.16
CA CYS A 133 11.06 9.43 14.51
C CYS A 133 12.30 9.47 13.63
N GLY A 134 12.13 9.57 12.32
CA GLY A 134 13.23 9.47 11.37
C GLY A 134 12.83 9.85 9.94
N PRO A 135 13.73 9.64 8.97
CA PRO A 135 13.47 9.91 7.57
C PRO A 135 12.21 9.20 7.06
N CYS A 136 11.52 9.81 6.12
CA CYS A 136 10.29 9.27 5.57
C CYS A 136 10.18 9.58 4.08
N LEU A 137 9.97 8.54 3.26
CA LEU A 137 9.45 8.71 1.89
C LEU A 137 7.95 9.02 2.01
N VAL A 138 7.51 10.08 1.34
CA VAL A 138 6.13 10.57 1.36
C VAL A 138 5.62 10.59 -0.07
N ALA A 139 4.52 9.90 -0.32
CA ALA A 139 3.86 9.87 -1.62
C ALA A 139 2.48 10.54 -1.52
N LEU A 140 2.22 11.49 -2.42
CA LEU A 140 0.91 12.12 -2.54
C LEU A 140 -0.05 11.20 -3.28
N ILE A 141 -1.22 10.95 -2.66
CA ILE A 141 -2.31 10.22 -3.30
C ILE A 141 -3.30 11.24 -3.84
N ARG A 142 -3.58 11.14 -5.15
CA ARG A 142 -4.57 11.96 -5.85
C ARG A 142 -5.74 11.12 -6.28
N ASP A 143 -6.94 11.68 -6.22
CA ASP A 143 -8.09 11.08 -6.89
C ASP A 143 -7.80 10.96 -8.39
N VAL A 144 -7.92 9.75 -8.94
CA VAL A 144 -7.50 9.48 -10.31
C VAL A 144 -8.37 10.17 -11.36
N LEU A 145 -9.61 10.54 -11.02
CA LEU A 145 -10.53 11.20 -11.95
C LEU A 145 -10.46 12.71 -11.84
N THR A 146 -10.31 13.26 -10.63
CA THR A 146 -10.30 14.72 -10.40
C THR A 146 -8.91 15.32 -10.29
N GLY A 147 -7.88 14.51 -10.02
CA GLY A 147 -6.52 14.98 -9.72
C GLY A 147 -6.37 15.64 -8.35
N GLU A 148 -7.46 15.75 -7.57
CA GLU A 148 -7.44 16.38 -6.25
C GLU A 148 -6.59 15.56 -5.27
N PRO A 149 -5.74 16.19 -4.45
CA PRO A 149 -5.08 15.49 -3.34
C PRO A 149 -6.10 14.91 -2.35
N ILE A 150 -5.98 13.63 -2.02
CA ILE A 150 -6.91 12.96 -1.09
C ILE A 150 -6.22 12.38 0.15
N SER A 151 -4.94 11.99 0.06
CA SER A 151 -4.22 11.38 1.18
C SER A 151 -2.70 11.40 0.95
N LEU A 152 -1.96 10.93 1.95
CA LEU A 152 -0.51 10.69 1.86
C LEU A 152 -0.21 9.25 2.22
N HIS A 153 0.79 8.67 1.57
CA HIS A 153 1.39 7.39 1.94
C HIS A 153 2.82 7.62 2.44
N CYS A 154 3.06 7.27 3.69
CA CYS A 154 4.33 7.48 4.39
C CYS A 154 5.05 6.15 4.58
N THR A 155 6.32 6.07 4.16
CA THR A 155 7.22 4.95 4.42
C THR A 155 8.39 5.45 5.25
N TRP A 156 8.49 5.02 6.51
CA TRP A 156 9.58 5.39 7.41
C TRP A 156 10.83 4.60 7.08
N LEU A 157 11.96 5.30 7.10
CA LEU A 157 13.25 4.81 6.68
C LEU A 157 14.30 5.07 7.76
N THR A 158 15.33 4.22 7.80
CA THR A 158 16.57 4.50 8.51
C THR A 158 17.35 5.60 7.80
N ARG A 159 18.38 6.14 8.46
CA ARG A 159 19.29 7.13 7.84
C ARG A 159 20.06 6.53 6.66
N ASP A 160 20.28 5.23 6.64
CA ASP A 160 21.03 4.54 5.58
C ASP A 160 20.15 4.17 4.37
N GLY A 161 18.85 4.50 4.40
CA GLY A 161 17.94 4.23 3.28
C GLY A 161 17.38 2.81 3.26
N THR A 162 17.21 2.19 4.42
CA THR A 162 16.44 0.94 4.56
C THR A 162 15.11 1.21 5.25
N LYS A 163 14.13 0.30 5.16
CA LYS A 163 12.88 0.45 5.93
C LYS A 163 13.22 0.53 7.42
N ALA A 164 12.59 1.47 8.12
CA ALA A 164 12.73 1.56 9.57
C ALA A 164 12.31 0.22 10.22
N PRO A 165 13.00 -0.24 11.27
CA PRO A 165 12.70 -1.50 11.95
C PRO A 165 11.49 -1.38 12.88
N ILE A 166 10.35 -0.99 12.30
CA ILE A 166 9.06 -0.79 12.97
C ILE A 166 7.97 -1.51 12.18
N ASP A 167 6.90 -1.92 12.86
CA ASP A 167 5.78 -2.62 12.22
C ASP A 167 4.44 -1.91 12.51
N PRO A 168 3.72 -1.41 11.49
CA PRO A 168 4.13 -1.31 10.09
C PRO A 168 5.09 -0.13 9.83
N ALA A 169 6.09 -0.30 8.97
CA ALA A 169 6.95 0.80 8.49
C ALA A 169 6.28 1.69 7.43
N ARG A 170 5.05 1.38 7.03
CA ARG A 170 4.27 2.11 6.04
C ARG A 170 2.87 2.41 6.59
N ARG A 171 2.42 3.65 6.48
CA ARG A 171 1.07 4.08 6.88
C ARG A 171 0.51 5.14 5.95
N PHE A 172 -0.81 5.17 5.83
CA PHE A 172 -1.54 6.28 5.23
C PHE A 172 -1.75 7.41 6.22
N LEU A 173 -2.00 8.61 5.73
CA LEU A 173 -2.46 9.71 6.56
C LEU A 173 -3.77 9.31 7.25
N PRO A 174 -3.83 9.32 8.60
CA PRO A 174 -4.99 8.85 9.34
C PRO A 174 -6.26 9.61 8.97
N GLY A 175 -7.39 8.90 8.93
CA GLY A 175 -8.70 9.51 8.68
C GLY A 175 -8.97 9.90 7.22
N HIS A 176 -8.07 9.61 6.27
CA HIS A 176 -8.27 9.94 4.86
C HIS A 176 -8.65 8.69 4.04
N ARG A 177 -9.43 8.87 2.97
CA ARG A 177 -9.70 7.78 2.03
C ARG A 177 -8.48 7.52 1.13
N LYS A 178 -8.46 6.33 0.52
CA LYS A 178 -7.53 5.97 -0.56
C LYS A 178 -8.23 5.44 -1.81
N GLN A 179 -9.51 5.08 -1.68
CA GLN A 179 -10.33 4.51 -2.74
C GLN A 179 -10.39 5.47 -3.92
N GLY A 180 -10.12 4.97 -5.12
CA GLY A 180 -10.05 5.78 -6.34
C GLY A 180 -8.82 6.67 -6.43
N GLY A 181 -7.87 6.52 -5.49
CA GLY A 181 -6.63 7.26 -5.48
C GLY A 181 -5.51 6.57 -6.23
N VAL A 182 -4.59 7.33 -6.82
CA VAL A 182 -3.32 6.84 -7.35
C VAL A 182 -2.17 7.72 -6.86
N ILE A 183 -0.97 7.16 -6.88
CA ILE A 183 0.27 7.92 -6.75
C ILE A 183 0.85 8.05 -8.16
N GLU A 184 0.97 9.28 -8.67
CA GLU A 184 1.63 9.56 -9.94
C GLU A 184 3.15 9.41 -9.78
N LEU A 185 3.68 8.26 -10.18
CA LEU A 185 5.10 7.93 -10.05
C LEU A 185 5.92 8.62 -11.12
N ALA A 186 5.39 8.71 -12.34
CA ALA A 186 5.99 9.47 -13.43
C ALA A 186 4.86 10.12 -14.25
N HIS A 187 4.99 11.41 -14.54
CA HIS A 187 4.01 12.17 -15.33
C HIS A 187 4.70 13.31 -16.07
N PRO A 188 5.27 13.08 -17.27
CA PRO A 188 5.83 14.16 -18.07
C PRO A 188 4.73 15.10 -18.57
N SER A 189 5.11 16.24 -19.14
CA SER A 189 4.18 17.30 -19.54
C SER A 189 3.22 16.91 -20.66
N ASN A 190 3.57 15.89 -21.46
CA ASN A 190 2.83 15.49 -22.66
C ASN A 190 2.26 14.08 -22.50
N PHE A 191 0.96 13.97 -22.22
CA PHE A 191 0.30 12.67 -22.08
C PHE A 191 -0.02 12.05 -23.45
N ALA A 192 0.61 10.92 -23.77
CA ALA A 192 0.44 10.20 -25.03
C ALA A 192 -0.69 9.15 -25.00
N GLY A 193 -1.45 9.07 -23.90
CA GLY A 193 -2.51 8.07 -23.73
C GLY A 193 -2.03 6.69 -23.27
N VAL A 194 -0.72 6.48 -23.09
CA VAL A 194 -0.16 5.23 -22.57
C VAL A 194 0.07 5.36 -21.08
N VAL A 195 -0.50 4.46 -20.28
CA VAL A 195 -0.34 4.45 -18.82
C VAL A 195 0.17 3.10 -18.34
N GLY A 196 1.26 3.13 -17.57
CA GLY A 196 1.67 2.04 -16.71
C GLY A 196 0.98 2.13 -15.35
N VAL A 197 0.52 0.99 -14.80
CA VAL A 197 0.00 0.93 -13.44
C VAL A 197 0.50 -0.31 -12.72
N ALA A 198 0.91 -0.13 -11.47
CA ALA A 198 1.31 -1.22 -10.58
C ALA A 198 0.57 -1.15 -9.24
N GLU A 199 0.60 -2.23 -8.46
CA GLU A 199 0.12 -2.20 -7.08
C GLU A 199 0.94 -1.22 -6.22
N GLY A 200 2.26 -1.43 -6.14
CA GLY A 200 3.17 -0.68 -5.28
C GLY A 200 3.92 0.47 -5.96
N ILE A 201 4.58 1.30 -5.14
CA ILE A 201 5.46 2.39 -5.60
C ILE A 201 6.67 1.80 -6.31
N GLU A 202 7.32 0.81 -5.69
CA GLU A 202 8.55 0.21 -6.18
C GLU A 202 8.32 -0.53 -7.51
N THR A 203 7.33 -1.43 -7.56
CA THR A 203 6.91 -2.14 -8.78
C THR A 203 6.57 -1.18 -9.92
N GLY A 204 5.85 -0.08 -9.61
CA GLY A 204 5.51 0.93 -10.61
C GLY A 204 6.76 1.63 -11.15
N LEU A 205 7.67 2.09 -10.29
CA LEU A 205 8.90 2.74 -10.74
C LEU A 205 9.74 1.80 -11.62
N ALA A 206 9.77 0.49 -11.33
CA ALA A 206 10.46 -0.48 -12.18
C ALA A 206 9.93 -0.54 -13.62
N MET A 207 8.65 -0.23 -13.85
CA MET A 207 8.06 -0.16 -15.20
C MET A 207 8.73 0.90 -16.09
N MET A 208 9.38 1.90 -15.51
CA MET A 208 10.09 2.91 -16.31
C MET A 208 11.33 2.35 -17.01
N HIS A 209 11.91 1.25 -16.51
CA HIS A 209 13.04 0.57 -17.19
C HIS A 209 12.65 0.00 -18.54
N VAL A 210 11.37 -0.33 -18.73
CA VAL A 210 10.83 -0.81 -20.01
C VAL A 210 10.23 0.32 -20.86
N GLY A 211 10.57 1.57 -20.54
CA GLY A 211 10.25 2.75 -21.36
C GLY A 211 8.89 3.39 -21.07
N LEU A 212 8.20 3.02 -19.98
CA LEU A 212 6.95 3.69 -19.60
C LEU A 212 7.24 5.03 -18.91
N GLU A 213 6.74 6.12 -19.52
CA GLU A 213 6.97 7.48 -19.02
C GLU A 213 5.83 8.00 -18.12
N PHE A 214 4.61 7.44 -18.26
CA PHE A 214 3.48 7.71 -17.37
C PHE A 214 3.18 6.49 -16.54
N VAL A 215 3.35 6.60 -15.22
CA VAL A 215 3.22 5.47 -14.32
C VAL A 215 2.45 5.86 -13.07
N TRP A 216 1.50 5.01 -12.68
CA TRP A 216 0.77 5.09 -11.43
C TRP A 216 1.10 3.92 -10.51
N SER A 217 1.16 4.19 -9.21
CA SER A 217 0.89 3.15 -8.20
C SER A 217 -0.57 3.25 -7.78
N ALA A 218 -1.26 2.13 -7.84
CA ALA A 218 -2.61 1.94 -7.36
C ALA A 218 -2.67 1.67 -5.84
N ILE A 219 -1.56 1.80 -5.12
CA ILE A 219 -1.42 1.72 -3.66
C ILE A 219 -1.49 0.30 -3.09
N ASP A 220 -2.49 -0.48 -3.50
CA ASP A 220 -2.70 -1.87 -3.10
C ASP A 220 -3.58 -2.64 -4.10
N ALA A 221 -3.61 -3.97 -3.98
CA ALA A 221 -4.40 -4.87 -4.84
C ALA A 221 -5.89 -4.48 -4.91
N GLY A 222 -6.48 -4.09 -3.78
CA GLY A 222 -7.90 -3.77 -3.72
C GLY A 222 -8.23 -2.51 -4.52
N ASN A 223 -7.36 -1.51 -4.45
CA ASN A 223 -7.55 -0.26 -5.16
C ASN A 223 -7.14 -0.39 -6.65
N LEU A 224 -6.18 -1.25 -7.00
CA LEU A 224 -5.93 -1.66 -8.39
C LEU A 224 -7.14 -2.35 -9.01
N ALA A 225 -7.72 -3.33 -8.31
CA ALA A 225 -8.92 -4.03 -8.76
C ALA A 225 -10.10 -3.09 -8.98
N ALA A 226 -10.19 -2.03 -8.16
CA ALA A 226 -11.26 -1.03 -8.21
C ALA A 226 -10.92 0.21 -9.05
N LEU A 227 -9.76 0.25 -9.73
CA LEU A 227 -9.34 1.41 -10.51
C LEU A 227 -10.39 1.74 -11.59
N PRO A 228 -10.97 2.95 -11.59
CA PRO A 228 -11.95 3.33 -12.61
C PRO A 228 -11.27 3.50 -13.97
N VAL A 229 -12.08 3.49 -15.03
CA VAL A 229 -11.62 3.85 -16.37
C VAL A 229 -11.37 5.34 -16.40
N VAL A 230 -10.13 5.73 -16.69
CA VAL A 230 -9.72 7.14 -16.74
C VAL A 230 -9.83 7.64 -18.19
N PRO A 231 -10.55 8.75 -18.45
CA PRO A 231 -10.63 9.33 -19.79
C PRO A 231 -9.25 9.66 -20.37
N GLY A 232 -9.06 9.37 -21.65
CA GLY A 232 -7.80 9.64 -22.36
C GLY A 232 -6.76 8.53 -22.29
N VAL A 233 -6.96 7.48 -21.47
CA VAL A 233 -6.13 6.27 -21.52
C VAL A 233 -6.47 5.47 -22.77
N ALA A 234 -5.52 5.40 -23.70
CA ALA A 234 -5.60 4.66 -24.96
C ALA A 234 -4.86 3.31 -24.88
N GLN A 235 -3.86 3.17 -24.01
CA GLN A 235 -3.18 1.92 -23.72
C GLN A 235 -2.94 1.79 -22.21
N LEU A 236 -3.19 0.62 -21.64
CA LEU A 236 -2.96 0.34 -20.22
C LEU A 236 -2.05 -0.86 -20.02
N TRP A 237 -0.92 -0.65 -19.36
CA TRP A 237 0.05 -1.69 -19.04
C TRP A 237 0.06 -1.91 -17.54
N ILE A 238 -0.31 -3.10 -17.10
CA ILE A 238 -0.50 -3.43 -15.68
C ILE A 238 0.65 -4.33 -15.23
N ALA A 239 1.42 -3.87 -14.25
CA ALA A 239 2.38 -4.72 -13.53
C ALA A 239 1.66 -5.41 -12.37
N ALA A 240 1.55 -6.73 -12.44
CA ALA A 240 0.95 -7.56 -11.40
C ALA A 240 2.05 -8.20 -10.54
N ASP A 241 1.96 -8.01 -9.23
CA ASP A 241 2.80 -8.72 -8.27
C ASP A 241 2.59 -10.24 -8.40
N GLY A 242 3.64 -11.03 -8.12
CA GLY A 242 3.68 -12.48 -8.29
C GLY A 242 2.81 -13.29 -7.31
N ASP A 243 1.76 -12.71 -6.72
CA ASP A 243 0.87 -13.38 -5.76
C ASP A 243 -0.60 -13.45 -6.23
N PRO A 244 -1.43 -14.36 -5.67
CA PRO A 244 -2.81 -14.51 -6.14
C PRO A 244 -3.69 -13.25 -6.02
N PRO A 245 -3.63 -12.47 -4.92
CA PRO A 245 -4.32 -11.18 -4.83
C PRO A 245 -3.93 -10.20 -5.94
N GLY A 246 -2.63 -9.98 -6.17
CA GLY A 246 -2.11 -9.06 -7.18
C GLY A 246 -2.54 -9.46 -8.59
N ARG A 247 -2.44 -10.76 -8.92
CA ARG A 247 -2.93 -11.29 -10.21
C ARG A 247 -4.43 -11.07 -10.40
N SER A 248 -5.25 -11.38 -9.39
CA SER A 248 -6.70 -11.20 -9.47
C SER A 248 -7.09 -9.72 -9.61
N ALA A 249 -6.34 -8.83 -8.99
CA ALA A 249 -6.55 -7.38 -9.08
C ALA A 249 -6.23 -6.85 -10.48
N ALA A 250 -5.08 -7.24 -11.04
CA ALA A 250 -4.67 -6.88 -12.38
C ALA A 250 -5.69 -7.34 -13.44
N GLU A 251 -6.17 -8.59 -13.34
CA GLU A 251 -7.20 -9.10 -14.26
C GLU A 251 -8.53 -8.33 -14.14
N SER A 252 -8.94 -8.00 -12.92
CA SER A 252 -10.16 -7.21 -12.68
C SER A 252 -10.07 -5.81 -13.30
N CYS A 253 -8.90 -5.18 -13.17
CA CYS A 253 -8.60 -3.89 -13.77
C CYS A 253 -8.58 -3.98 -15.30
N ALA A 254 -7.86 -4.96 -15.85
CA ALA A 254 -7.75 -5.18 -17.28
C ALA A 254 -9.10 -5.41 -17.95
N ALA A 255 -9.93 -6.27 -17.34
CA ALA A 255 -11.29 -6.53 -17.82
C ALA A 255 -12.14 -5.25 -17.86
N ARG A 256 -11.95 -4.31 -16.93
CA ARG A 256 -12.65 -3.02 -16.94
C ARG A 256 -12.32 -2.19 -18.15
N TYR A 257 -11.01 -2.01 -18.40
CA TYR A 257 -10.51 -1.14 -19.44
C TYR A 257 -10.83 -1.70 -20.83
N ARG A 258 -10.74 -3.02 -21.00
CA ARG A 258 -11.19 -3.71 -22.21
C ARG A 258 -12.68 -3.51 -22.44
N ALA A 259 -13.51 -3.66 -21.40
CA ALA A 259 -14.96 -3.47 -21.50
C ALA A 259 -15.36 -2.02 -21.83
N SER A 260 -14.51 -1.02 -21.56
CA SER A 260 -14.72 0.37 -21.95
C SER A 260 -14.19 0.73 -23.35
N GLY A 261 -13.65 -0.23 -24.10
CA GLY A 261 -13.14 -0.02 -25.46
C GLY A 261 -11.66 0.38 -25.55
N VAL A 262 -10.87 0.15 -24.49
CA VAL A 262 -9.41 0.23 -24.57
C VAL A 262 -8.90 -1.11 -25.09
N ASP A 263 -8.49 -1.14 -26.36
CA ASP A 263 -8.11 -2.39 -27.04
C ASP A 263 -6.71 -2.89 -26.63
N ASP A 264 -5.77 -1.99 -26.33
CA ASP A 264 -4.41 -2.35 -25.91
C ASP A 264 -4.27 -2.33 -24.39
N VAL A 265 -4.67 -3.45 -23.76
CA VAL A 265 -4.52 -3.67 -22.32
C VAL A 265 -3.64 -4.90 -22.08
N ARG A 266 -2.47 -4.68 -21.48
CA ARG A 266 -1.45 -5.70 -21.22
C ARG A 266 -1.27 -5.90 -19.73
N ILE A 267 -1.08 -7.15 -19.32
CA ILE A 267 -0.69 -7.50 -17.96
C ILE A 267 0.69 -8.13 -18.03
N TRP A 268 1.62 -7.60 -17.25
CA TRP A 268 2.92 -8.22 -17.03
C TRP A 268 2.92 -8.85 -15.65
N HIS A 269 3.22 -10.15 -15.60
CA HIS A 269 3.29 -10.91 -14.36
C HIS A 269 4.76 -11.08 -13.98
N ALA A 270 5.13 -10.64 -12.78
CA ALA A 270 6.36 -11.08 -12.16
C ALA A 270 6.30 -12.59 -11.87
N PRO A 271 7.45 -13.31 -11.86
CA PRO A 271 7.52 -14.69 -11.38
C PRO A 271 6.94 -14.86 -9.97
N ASP A 272 6.52 -16.08 -9.63
CA ASP A 272 5.86 -16.34 -8.34
C ASP A 272 6.74 -15.93 -7.15
N GLY A 273 6.19 -15.05 -6.30
CA GLY A 273 6.87 -14.57 -5.09
C GLY A 273 7.87 -13.43 -5.28
N LEU A 274 8.07 -12.96 -6.52
CA LEU A 274 8.85 -11.77 -6.85
C LEU A 274 7.92 -10.62 -7.27
N ASP A 275 8.41 -9.40 -7.19
CA ASP A 275 7.85 -8.24 -7.89
C ASP A 275 8.82 -7.71 -8.97
N LEU A 276 8.37 -6.74 -9.78
CA LEU A 276 9.21 -6.18 -10.84
C LEU A 276 10.41 -5.39 -10.31
N ALA A 277 10.32 -4.87 -9.08
CA ALA A 277 11.45 -4.18 -8.47
C ALA A 277 12.53 -5.18 -8.06
N ASP A 278 12.16 -6.38 -7.63
CA ASP A 278 13.09 -7.48 -7.39
C ASP A 278 13.83 -7.88 -8.68
N LEU A 279 13.11 -8.03 -9.80
CA LEU A 279 13.72 -8.34 -11.11
C LEU A 279 14.65 -7.23 -11.62
N ALA A 280 14.29 -5.97 -11.39
CA ALA A 280 15.14 -4.84 -11.78
C ALA A 280 16.42 -4.73 -10.93
N ALA A 281 16.39 -5.25 -9.70
CA ALA A 281 17.53 -5.27 -8.80
C ALA A 281 18.50 -6.44 -9.08
N ASP A 282 18.05 -7.51 -9.76
CA ASP A 282 18.86 -8.67 -10.13
C ASP A 282 18.72 -9.04 -11.63
N PRO A 283 19.63 -8.56 -12.50
CA PRO A 283 19.53 -8.78 -13.94
C PRO A 283 19.72 -10.24 -14.37
N GLU A 284 20.17 -11.15 -13.50
CA GLU A 284 20.27 -12.59 -13.82
C GLU A 284 18.90 -13.30 -13.84
N GLU A 285 17.85 -12.69 -13.26
CA GLU A 285 16.49 -13.24 -13.21
C GLU A 285 15.51 -12.60 -14.23
N THR A 286 16.02 -11.75 -15.13
CA THR A 286 15.20 -11.15 -16.19
C THR A 286 15.06 -12.14 -17.36
N PRO A 287 13.83 -12.55 -17.76
CA PRO A 287 13.63 -13.48 -18.88
C PRO A 287 14.01 -12.89 -20.25
#